data_AF-A0A8T2LHU4-F1
#
_entry.id   AF-A0A8T2LHU4-F1
#
_cell.length_a   1.000
_cell.length_b   1.000
_cell.length_c   1.000
_cell.angle_alpha   90.00
_cell.angle_beta   90.00
_cell.angle_gamma   90.00
#
_symmetry.space_group_name_H-M   'P 1'
#
loop_
_entity.id
_entity.type
_entity.pdbx_description
1 polymer ?
#
loop_
_entity_poly.entity_id
_entity_poly.type
_entity_poly.pdbx_seq_one_letter_code
_entity_poly.pdbx_strand_id
1 'polypeptide(L)'
;MKAAAFLEHPAQSQLQDRITLHYRTSTRLELLGHRLLHSGAPLLVTNQNSATHVVVAVLYGGQSFFVFDKESDSSEGVQELKAAVSKMITCSNAAELLSEETSFASCKCSVYTDAEDFTLVDFKTAVTLYSCHQKLLGPQGEEGGPLKVWLYPLKNLKQTPAFVPQEISEDLLHKAENVLNHLEYLKADQGICLDTMSSFSNLFGITWFVALKNTLSKFSLLLKQYQRAFQRRLASCIKTIREKGEEGQENLRDLLRRNTQSPFSPQNLNQWLRNKEAEVRAEARH
;
A
#
# COMPACT_ATOMS: atom_id res chain seq x y z
N MET A 1 8.26 -5.80 -10.04
CA MET A 1 8.82 -5.14 -8.86
C MET A 1 8.19 -5.77 -7.64
N LYS A 2 9.00 -6.48 -6.86
CA LYS A 2 8.54 -7.22 -5.68
C LYS A 2 8.44 -6.31 -4.45
N ALA A 3 9.25 -5.24 -4.40
CA ALA A 3 9.18 -4.24 -3.33
C ALA A 3 7.82 -3.51 -3.27
N ALA A 4 7.14 -3.35 -4.41
CA ALA A 4 5.82 -2.72 -4.48
C ALA A 4 4.71 -3.50 -3.74
N ALA A 5 4.94 -4.77 -3.41
CA ALA A 5 4.03 -5.54 -2.54
C ALA A 5 3.87 -4.91 -1.15
N PHE A 6 4.76 -4.00 -0.74
CA PHE A 6 4.60 -3.15 0.43
C PHE A 6 3.27 -2.37 0.42
N LEU A 7 2.74 -1.98 -0.74
CA LEU A 7 1.46 -1.25 -0.83
C LEU A 7 0.26 -2.08 -0.33
N GLU A 8 0.41 -3.40 -0.25
CA GLU A 8 -0.59 -4.32 0.28
C GLU A 8 -0.30 -4.74 1.74
N HIS A 9 0.73 -4.14 2.36
CA HIS A 9 1.06 -4.43 3.75
C HIS A 9 -0.13 -4.08 4.66
N PRO A 10 -0.51 -4.95 5.63
CA PRO A 10 -1.68 -4.74 6.46
C PRO A 10 -1.64 -3.41 7.23
N ALA A 11 -2.80 -2.85 7.55
CA ALA A 11 -2.90 -1.70 8.45
C ALA A 11 -2.29 -2.02 9.82
N GLN A 12 -1.78 -0.99 10.51
CA GLN A 12 -1.19 -1.11 11.84
C GLN A 12 -2.28 -1.40 12.88
N SER A 13 -2.02 -2.35 13.80
CA SER A 13 -2.83 -2.61 15.00
C SER A 13 -2.57 -1.58 16.10
N GLN A 14 -3.50 -1.37 17.03
CA GLN A 14 -3.26 -0.51 18.20
C GLN A 14 -2.36 -1.14 19.26
N LEU A 15 -2.19 -2.46 19.22
CA LEU A 15 -1.32 -3.23 20.13
C LEU A 15 0.10 -3.37 19.59
N GLN A 16 0.44 -2.61 18.54
CA GLN A 16 1.76 -2.66 17.95
C GLN A 16 2.25 -1.27 17.58
N ASP A 17 3.55 -1.07 17.78
CA ASP A 17 4.30 0.06 17.29
C ASP A 17 4.96 -0.29 15.98
N ARG A 18 4.80 0.57 14.96
CA ARG A 18 5.31 0.34 13.61
C ARG A 18 6.26 1.42 13.16
N ILE A 19 7.39 1.00 12.58
CA ILE A 19 8.30 1.88 11.83
C ILE A 19 8.63 1.25 10.50
N THR A 20 8.51 2.04 9.43
CA THR A 20 8.94 1.62 8.09
C THR A 20 10.22 2.34 7.71
N LEU A 21 11.29 1.58 7.48
CA LEU A 21 12.51 2.06 6.86
C LEU A 21 12.42 1.80 5.35
N HIS A 22 12.44 2.88 4.57
CA HIS A 22 12.49 2.82 3.12
C HIS A 22 13.92 3.08 2.65
N TYR A 23 14.58 2.02 2.17
CA TYR A 23 15.86 2.11 1.50
C TYR A 23 15.64 2.30 0.00
N ARG A 24 16.28 3.31 -0.59
CA ARG A 24 16.21 3.58 -2.03
C ARG A 24 17.55 4.02 -2.55
N THR A 25 17.96 3.45 -3.67
CA THR A 25 19.24 3.72 -4.31
C THR A 25 19.07 3.68 -5.83
N SER A 26 19.60 4.68 -6.51
CA SER A 26 19.54 4.81 -7.98
C SER A 26 20.91 4.56 -8.58
N THR A 27 20.96 3.84 -9.69
CA THR A 27 22.22 3.40 -10.29
C THR A 27 22.49 4.02 -11.64
N ARG A 28 21.55 3.88 -12.58
CA ARG A 28 21.70 4.34 -13.96
C ARG A 28 20.44 4.97 -14.49
N LEU A 29 20.62 5.91 -15.41
CA LEU A 29 19.56 6.55 -16.16
C LEU A 29 19.75 6.20 -17.64
N GLU A 30 18.79 5.47 -18.20
CA GLU A 30 18.76 5.18 -19.63
C GLU A 30 17.78 6.13 -20.31
N LEU A 31 18.21 6.71 -21.43
CA LEU A 31 17.46 7.70 -22.20
C LEU A 31 17.20 7.14 -23.60
N LEU A 32 15.97 7.29 -24.09
CA LEU A 32 15.66 7.01 -25.47
C LEU A 32 16.35 8.07 -26.35
N GLY A 33 17.18 7.62 -27.28
CA GLY A 33 17.92 8.52 -28.17
C GLY A 33 16.98 9.43 -28.97
N HIS A 34 17.25 10.74 -28.97
CA HIS A 34 16.45 11.75 -29.69
C HIS A 34 16.26 11.45 -31.19
N ARG A 35 17.24 10.80 -31.82
CA ARG A 35 17.14 10.34 -33.21
C ARG A 35 16.01 9.33 -33.43
N LEU A 36 15.67 8.51 -32.45
CA LEU A 36 14.59 7.52 -32.57
C LEU A 36 13.20 8.18 -32.46
N LEU A 37 13.08 9.28 -31.72
CA LEU A 37 11.83 10.05 -31.60
C LEU A 37 11.52 10.89 -32.85
N HIS A 38 12.56 11.25 -33.62
CA HIS A 38 12.44 12.17 -34.75
C HIS A 38 12.90 11.60 -36.09
N SER A 39 13.51 10.41 -36.13
CA SER A 39 13.79 9.77 -37.42
C SER A 39 12.47 9.29 -38.02
N GLY A 40 12.30 9.51 -39.32
CA GLY A 40 11.18 9.02 -40.12
C GLY A 40 11.01 7.50 -40.12
N ALA A 41 11.79 6.76 -39.31
CA ALA A 41 11.67 5.32 -39.19
C ALA A 41 10.27 5.03 -38.63
N PRO A 42 9.49 4.16 -39.29
CA PRO A 42 8.26 3.70 -38.70
C PRO A 42 8.66 3.06 -37.38
N LEU A 43 8.27 3.70 -36.27
CA LEU A 43 8.03 2.95 -35.05
C LEU A 43 7.15 1.81 -35.53
N LEU A 44 7.66 0.58 -35.51
CA LEU A 44 6.80 -0.60 -35.60
C LEU A 44 5.93 -0.49 -34.35
N VAL A 45 4.89 0.34 -34.46
CA VAL A 45 3.72 0.28 -33.62
C VAL A 45 3.21 -1.10 -34.00
N THR A 46 3.63 -2.08 -33.20
CA THR A 46 3.00 -3.38 -33.15
C THR A 46 1.50 -3.12 -33.13
N ASN A 47 0.68 -4.04 -33.65
CA ASN A 47 -0.77 -3.90 -33.83
C ASN A 47 -1.60 -3.49 -32.56
N GLN A 48 -0.97 -3.06 -31.48
CA GLN A 48 -1.51 -2.41 -30.30
C GLN A 48 -1.90 -0.94 -30.57
N ASN A 49 -3.04 -0.73 -31.23
CA ASN A 49 -3.69 0.58 -31.41
C ASN A 49 -4.14 1.26 -30.07
N SER A 50 -3.66 0.81 -28.91
CA SER A 50 -4.06 1.29 -27.58
C SER A 50 -2.98 2.04 -26.82
N ALA A 51 -1.74 2.09 -27.33
CA ALA A 51 -0.66 2.83 -26.68
C ALA A 51 -0.87 4.34 -26.80
N THR A 52 -0.64 5.07 -25.71
CA THR A 52 -0.81 6.54 -25.66
C THR A 52 0.50 7.29 -25.45
N HIS A 53 1.52 6.61 -24.94
CA HIS A 53 2.82 7.16 -24.62
C HIS A 53 3.95 6.21 -25.01
N VAL A 54 5.14 6.76 -25.25
CA VAL A 54 6.40 6.01 -25.38
C VAL A 54 7.28 6.29 -24.16
N VAL A 55 8.02 5.29 -23.70
CA VAL A 55 9.01 5.46 -22.62
C VAL A 55 10.22 6.20 -23.19
N VAL A 56 10.55 7.36 -22.63
CA VAL A 56 11.69 8.19 -23.07
C VAL A 56 12.87 8.19 -22.10
N ALA A 57 12.64 7.80 -20.85
CA ALA A 57 13.71 7.60 -19.89
C ALA A 57 13.30 6.58 -18.83
N VAL A 58 14.27 5.84 -18.31
CA VAL A 58 14.11 4.91 -17.20
C VAL A 58 15.26 5.09 -16.22
N LEU A 59 14.92 5.40 -14.97
CA LEU A 59 15.86 5.41 -13.84
C LEU A 59 15.82 4.03 -13.19
N TYR A 60 16.95 3.35 -13.20
CA TYR A 60 17.13 2.04 -12.59
C TYR A 60 17.75 2.15 -11.20
N GLY A 61 17.53 1.13 -10.39
CA GLY A 61 18.09 1.01 -9.06
C GLY A 61 17.38 -0.05 -8.24
N GLY A 62 17.55 0.02 -6.91
CA GLY A 62 16.91 -0.88 -5.97
C GLY A 62 16.13 -0.10 -4.93
N GLN A 63 15.07 -0.71 -4.44
CA GLN A 63 14.33 -0.22 -3.29
C GLN A 63 13.95 -1.39 -2.39
N SER A 64 13.90 -1.11 -1.09
CA SER A 64 13.43 -2.06 -0.09
C SER A 64 12.66 -1.35 1.00
N PHE A 65 11.59 -1.99 1.48
CA PHE A 65 10.82 -1.55 2.63
C PHE A 65 11.02 -2.57 3.77
N PHE A 66 11.52 -2.09 4.90
CA PHE A 66 11.65 -2.86 6.13
C PHE A 66 10.59 -2.33 7.09
N VAL A 67 9.53 -3.11 7.32
CA VAL A 67 8.43 -2.75 8.22
C VAL A 67 8.64 -3.45 9.55
N PHE A 68 9.12 -2.70 10.53
CA PHE A 68 9.34 -3.16 11.89
C PHE A 68 8.05 -3.01 12.70
N ASP A 69 7.57 -4.12 13.24
CA ASP A 69 6.43 -4.21 14.15
C ASP A 69 6.91 -4.73 15.51
N LYS A 70 6.64 -3.97 16.57
CA LYS A 70 6.89 -4.36 17.97
C LYS A 70 5.54 -4.41 18.68
N GLU A 71 5.18 -5.56 19.27
CA GLU A 71 4.04 -5.63 20.19
C GLU A 71 4.28 -4.65 21.35
N SER A 72 3.28 -3.83 21.65
CA SER A 72 3.42 -2.74 22.61
C SER A 72 2.18 -2.59 23.47
N ASP A 73 2.40 -2.58 24.78
CA ASP A 73 1.39 -2.24 25.79
C ASP A 73 1.56 -0.80 26.30
N SER A 74 2.56 -0.05 25.81
CA SER A 74 2.92 1.28 26.34
C SER A 74 3.17 2.32 25.24
N SER A 75 2.95 3.59 25.56
CA SER A 75 3.15 4.70 24.62
C SER A 75 4.62 5.03 24.30
N GLU A 76 5.58 4.39 24.97
CA GLU A 76 7.02 4.67 24.82
C GLU A 76 7.71 3.80 23.75
N GLY A 77 7.09 2.68 23.36
CA GLY A 77 7.69 1.69 22.45
C GLY A 77 8.04 2.23 21.05
N VAL A 78 7.25 3.16 20.51
CA VAL A 78 7.54 3.81 19.21
C VAL A 78 8.87 4.56 19.24
N GLN A 79 9.16 5.29 20.32
CA GLN A 79 10.39 6.11 20.39
C GLN A 79 11.63 5.23 20.52
N GLU A 80 11.55 4.15 21.30
CA GLU A 80 12.61 3.15 21.39
C GLU A 80 12.86 2.49 20.03
N LEU A 81 11.80 2.05 19.36
CA LEU A 81 11.90 1.44 18.04
C LEU A 81 12.50 2.42 17.02
N LYS A 82 12.13 3.70 17.10
CA LYS A 82 12.67 4.76 16.23
C LYS A 82 14.14 5.00 16.48
N ALA A 83 14.55 5.04 17.73
CA ALA A 83 15.95 5.17 18.10
C ALA A 83 16.77 3.98 17.58
N ALA A 84 16.25 2.75 17.72
CA ALA A 84 16.91 1.54 17.23
C ALA A 84 17.06 1.52 15.71
N VAL A 85 15.99 1.80 14.96
CA VAL A 85 16.04 1.90 13.50
C VAL A 85 16.95 3.04 13.04
N SER A 86 16.98 4.15 13.78
CA SER A 86 17.88 5.26 13.47
C SER A 86 19.36 4.89 13.71
N LYS A 87 19.67 4.21 14.83
CA LYS A 87 21.01 3.66 15.11
C LYS A 87 21.43 2.68 14.00
N MET A 88 20.52 1.82 13.53
CA MET A 88 20.74 0.90 12.41
C MET A 88 21.17 1.60 11.12
N ILE A 89 20.68 2.81 10.85
CA ILE A 89 21.08 3.59 9.67
C ILE A 89 22.47 4.21 9.86
N THR A 90 22.79 4.68 11.07
CA THR A 90 24.03 5.43 11.36
C THR A 90 25.23 4.56 11.69
N CYS A 91 25.02 3.35 12.22
CA CYS A 91 26.10 2.46 12.60
C CYS A 91 26.66 1.75 11.37
N SER A 92 27.95 1.98 11.11
CA SER A 92 28.72 1.28 10.08
C SER A 92 29.08 -0.16 10.48
N ASN A 93 29.02 -0.49 11.78
CA ASN A 93 29.29 -1.82 12.32
C ASN A 93 28.01 -2.47 12.87
N ALA A 94 27.43 -3.42 12.11
CA ALA A 94 26.27 -4.18 12.55
C ALA A 94 26.51 -4.96 13.85
N ALA A 95 27.75 -5.38 14.15
CA ALA A 95 28.06 -6.16 15.34
C ALA A 95 27.92 -5.37 16.66
N GLU A 96 28.08 -4.04 16.62
CA GLU A 96 27.90 -3.18 17.80
C GLU A 96 26.42 -3.03 18.19
N LEU A 97 25.53 -2.90 17.20
CA LEU A 97 24.08 -2.83 17.42
C LEU A 97 23.52 -4.10 18.08
N LEU A 98 24.01 -5.26 17.63
CA LEU A 98 23.55 -6.58 18.06
C LEU A 98 23.97 -6.96 19.48
N SER A 99 24.76 -6.11 20.16
CA SER A 99 25.29 -6.35 21.51
C SER A 99 24.50 -5.66 22.63
N GLU A 100 23.67 -4.64 22.32
CA GLU A 100 22.88 -3.86 23.30
C GLU A 100 21.43 -4.40 23.48
N GLU A 101 21.14 -5.63 23.06
CA GLU A 101 19.88 -5.94 22.36
C GLU A 101 18.78 -6.71 23.12
N THR A 102 18.67 -6.62 24.44
CA THR A 102 17.60 -7.36 25.17
C THR A 102 16.19 -6.77 24.98
N SER A 103 16.04 -5.50 24.58
CA SER A 103 14.75 -4.80 24.48
C SER A 103 13.96 -5.04 23.16
N PHE A 104 14.61 -5.63 22.13
CA PHE A 104 14.02 -5.73 20.78
C PHE A 104 13.81 -7.17 20.30
N ALA A 105 13.94 -8.16 21.17
CA ALA A 105 13.72 -9.57 20.85
C ALA A 105 12.29 -9.86 20.34
N SER A 106 11.30 -9.06 20.74
CA SER A 106 9.90 -9.18 20.28
C SER A 106 9.62 -8.46 18.96
N CYS A 107 10.56 -7.70 18.40
CA CYS A 107 10.37 -6.97 17.15
C CYS A 107 10.44 -7.93 15.95
N LYS A 108 9.41 -7.88 15.11
CA LYS A 108 9.37 -8.54 13.81
C LYS A 108 9.58 -7.53 12.70
N CYS A 109 10.19 -7.95 11.59
CA CYS A 109 10.42 -7.11 10.43
C CYS A 109 9.91 -7.80 9.17
N SER A 110 8.96 -7.17 8.48
CA SER A 110 8.50 -7.56 7.16
C SER A 110 9.36 -6.88 6.10
N VAL A 111 10.08 -7.66 5.29
CA VAL A 111 11.01 -7.15 4.28
C VAL A 111 10.41 -7.33 2.89
N TYR A 112 10.28 -6.21 2.17
CA TYR A 112 9.89 -6.15 0.77
C TYR A 112 11.06 -5.62 -0.04
N THR A 113 11.66 -6.43 -0.90
CA THR A 113 12.80 -6.05 -1.74
C THR A 113 12.54 -6.45 -3.18
N ASP A 114 13.20 -5.79 -4.14
CA ASP A 114 13.14 -6.18 -5.56
C ASP A 114 14.04 -7.39 -5.89
N ALA A 115 14.99 -7.73 -5.02
CA ALA A 115 15.95 -8.82 -5.23
C ALA A 115 15.38 -10.20 -4.84
N GLU A 116 14.67 -10.27 -3.71
CA GLU A 116 14.20 -11.51 -3.09
C GLU A 116 12.68 -11.50 -2.88
N ASP A 117 12.12 -12.66 -2.53
CA ASP A 117 10.72 -12.75 -2.14
C ASP A 117 10.48 -12.16 -0.74
N PHE A 118 9.21 -11.94 -0.40
CA PHE A 118 8.82 -11.44 0.91
C PHE A 118 9.39 -12.34 2.02
N THR A 119 9.99 -11.72 3.03
CA THR A 119 10.51 -12.41 4.20
C THR A 119 10.06 -11.72 5.50
N LEU A 120 9.63 -12.54 6.46
CA LEU A 120 9.39 -12.10 7.84
C LEU A 120 10.60 -12.52 8.66
N VAL A 121 11.32 -11.55 9.22
CA VAL A 121 12.58 -11.76 9.93
C VAL A 121 12.57 -11.10 11.31
N ASP A 122 13.52 -11.44 12.16
CA ASP A 122 13.75 -10.72 13.42
C ASP A 122 14.57 -9.44 13.18
N PHE A 123 14.68 -8.60 14.20
CA PHE A 123 15.41 -7.33 14.13
C PHE A 123 16.87 -7.53 13.70
N LYS A 124 17.56 -8.51 14.28
CA LYS A 124 18.98 -8.80 13.99
C LYS A 124 19.22 -9.19 12.54
N THR A 125 18.35 -10.04 12.00
CA THR A 125 18.41 -10.46 10.60
C THR A 125 18.09 -9.28 9.69
N ALA A 126 17.13 -8.41 10.06
CA ALA A 126 16.86 -7.18 9.31
C ALA A 126 18.05 -6.22 9.26
N VAL A 127 18.78 -6.05 10.37
CA VAL A 127 20.03 -5.27 10.42
C VAL A 127 21.06 -5.83 9.44
N THR A 128 21.24 -7.15 9.45
CA THR A 128 22.18 -7.85 8.56
C THR A 128 21.78 -7.69 7.09
N LEU A 129 20.50 -7.89 6.77
CA LEU A 129 19.96 -7.73 5.41
C LEU A 129 20.14 -6.31 4.91
N TYR A 130 19.88 -5.29 5.73
CA TYR A 130 20.08 -3.89 5.35
C TYR A 130 21.54 -3.59 5.02
N SER A 131 22.49 -4.04 5.86
CA SER A 131 23.92 -3.86 5.61
C SER A 131 24.39 -4.58 4.33
N CYS A 132 23.80 -5.74 4.01
CA CYS A 132 24.05 -6.45 2.75
C CYS A 132 23.39 -5.74 1.56
N HIS A 133 22.15 -5.25 1.70
CA HIS A 133 21.38 -4.59 0.64
C HIS A 133 22.03 -3.30 0.15
N GLN A 134 22.78 -2.61 1.01
CA GLN A 134 23.63 -1.48 0.59
C GLN A 134 24.70 -1.87 -0.45
N LYS A 135 25.04 -3.16 -0.56
CA LYS A 135 26.10 -3.70 -1.43
C LYS A 135 25.55 -4.46 -2.65
N LEU A 136 24.25 -4.70 -2.73
CA LEU A 136 23.59 -5.68 -3.61
C LEU A 136 23.20 -5.19 -5.01
N LEU A 137 23.58 -3.96 -5.40
CA LEU A 137 23.28 -3.47 -6.76
C LEU A 137 24.31 -3.89 -7.82
N GLY A 138 25.36 -4.61 -7.44
CA GLY A 138 26.52 -4.85 -8.28
C GLY A 138 27.36 -3.58 -8.51
N PRO A 139 28.60 -3.71 -9.01
CA PRO A 139 29.55 -2.60 -9.12
C PRO A 139 29.12 -1.48 -10.08
N GLN A 140 28.20 -1.77 -11.02
CA GLN A 140 27.63 -0.79 -11.97
C GLN A 140 26.10 -0.67 -11.89
N GLY A 141 25.45 -1.29 -10.90
CA GLY A 141 24.00 -1.19 -10.77
C GLY A 141 23.19 -2.02 -11.76
N GLU A 142 23.80 -3.03 -12.36
CA GLU A 142 23.25 -3.85 -13.46
C GLU A 142 22.02 -4.64 -13.02
N GLU A 143 21.97 -5.06 -11.76
CA GLU A 143 20.87 -5.84 -11.17
C GLU A 143 19.68 -4.96 -10.71
N GLY A 144 19.80 -3.64 -10.82
CA GLY A 144 18.73 -2.71 -10.45
C GLY A 144 17.52 -2.77 -11.39
N GLY A 145 16.31 -2.82 -10.83
CA GLY A 145 15.03 -2.71 -11.55
C GLY A 145 14.62 -1.25 -11.84
N PRO A 146 13.58 -1.02 -12.67
CA PRO A 146 13.16 0.32 -13.08
C PRO A 146 12.38 1.08 -11.98
N LEU A 147 13.03 2.00 -11.27
CA LEU A 147 12.43 2.79 -10.18
C LEU A 147 11.50 3.92 -10.64
N LYS A 148 11.82 4.54 -11.79
CA LYS A 148 11.02 5.67 -12.32
C LYS A 148 11.08 5.66 -13.84
N VAL A 149 9.93 5.84 -14.47
CA VAL A 149 9.78 5.93 -15.93
C VAL A 149 9.27 7.31 -16.33
N TRP A 150 9.79 7.85 -17.42
CA TRP A 150 9.27 9.06 -18.06
C TRP A 150 8.58 8.68 -19.35
N LEU A 151 7.36 9.18 -19.52
CA LEU A 151 6.49 8.88 -20.65
C LEU A 151 6.33 10.14 -21.51
N TYR A 152 6.45 9.98 -22.82
CA TYR A 152 6.20 11.05 -23.79
C TYR A 152 4.94 10.75 -24.59
N PRO A 153 3.97 11.68 -24.69
CA PRO A 153 2.72 11.44 -25.40
C PRO A 153 2.94 11.19 -26.89
N LEU A 154 2.37 10.11 -27.43
CA LEU A 154 2.47 9.78 -28.85
C LEU A 154 1.79 10.84 -29.74
N LYS A 155 0.76 11.54 -29.23
CA LYS A 155 0.08 12.63 -29.94
C LYS A 155 0.99 13.79 -30.34
N ASN A 156 2.14 13.93 -29.68
CA ASN A 156 3.12 14.96 -29.99
C ASN A 156 4.12 14.50 -31.07
N LEU A 157 4.10 13.23 -31.48
CA LEU A 157 4.92 12.70 -32.56
C LEU A 157 4.20 12.87 -33.91
N LYS A 158 4.92 13.37 -34.93
CA LYS A 158 4.35 13.75 -36.24
C LYS A 158 3.77 12.60 -37.07
N GLN A 159 3.91 11.34 -36.64
CA GLN A 159 3.71 10.15 -37.49
C GLN A 159 2.52 9.26 -37.06
N THR A 160 1.73 9.63 -36.06
CA THR A 160 0.72 8.70 -35.50
C THR A 160 -0.65 9.36 -35.34
N PRO A 161 -1.75 8.76 -35.83
CA PRO A 161 -3.09 9.10 -35.37
C PRO A 161 -3.19 8.65 -33.91
N ALA A 162 -2.87 9.54 -32.98
CA ALA A 162 -2.78 9.18 -31.57
C ALA A 162 -4.17 9.11 -30.94
N PHE A 163 -4.47 8.00 -30.29
CA PHE A 163 -5.58 7.89 -29.36
C PHE A 163 -5.32 8.87 -28.20
N VAL A 164 -6.21 9.86 -28.03
CA VAL A 164 -6.17 10.80 -26.90
C VAL A 164 -7.16 10.28 -25.86
N PRO A 165 -6.71 9.59 -24.79
CA PRO A 165 -7.62 9.10 -23.77
C PRO A 165 -8.25 10.29 -23.05
N GLN A 166 -9.55 10.20 -22.76
CA GLN A 166 -10.18 11.17 -21.87
C GLN A 166 -9.65 10.98 -20.44
N GLU A 167 -9.41 12.09 -19.76
CA GLU A 167 -9.02 12.09 -18.35
C GLU A 167 -10.25 11.97 -17.44
N ILE A 168 -10.04 11.38 -16.26
CA ILE A 168 -11.07 11.30 -15.22
C ILE A 168 -11.23 12.70 -14.64
N SER A 169 -12.48 13.12 -14.37
CA SER A 169 -12.71 14.38 -13.65
C SER A 169 -12.07 14.32 -12.27
N GLU A 170 -11.33 15.37 -11.87
CA GLU A 170 -10.71 15.45 -10.55
C GLU A 170 -11.72 15.25 -9.41
N ASP A 171 -12.93 15.81 -9.53
CA ASP A 171 -14.01 15.63 -8.55
C ASP A 171 -14.43 14.15 -8.42
N LEU A 172 -14.56 13.45 -9.55
CA LEU A 172 -14.93 12.03 -9.56
C LEU A 172 -13.80 11.14 -9.06
N LEU A 173 -12.55 11.48 -9.39
CA LEU A 173 -11.37 10.81 -8.85
C LEU A 173 -11.34 10.95 -7.32
N HIS A 174 -11.46 12.18 -6.81
CA HIS A 174 -11.45 12.46 -5.38
C HIS A 174 -12.60 11.74 -4.64
N LYS A 175 -13.81 11.71 -5.22
CA LYS A 175 -14.93 10.95 -4.65
C LYS A 175 -14.67 9.45 -4.61
N ALA A 176 -14.08 8.88 -5.65
CA ALA A 176 -13.73 7.46 -5.69
C ALA A 176 -12.64 7.11 -4.66
N GLU A 177 -11.62 7.96 -4.53
CA GLU A 177 -10.59 7.86 -3.50
C GLU A 177 -11.20 7.90 -2.09
N ASN A 178 -12.11 8.85 -1.83
CA ASN A 178 -12.78 8.97 -0.54
C ASN A 178 -13.55 7.70 -0.15
N VAL A 179 -14.19 7.02 -1.11
CA VAL A 179 -14.86 5.73 -0.83
C VAL A 179 -13.83 4.67 -0.42
N LEU A 180 -12.71 4.55 -1.16
CA LEU A 180 -11.67 3.57 -0.85
C LEU A 180 -10.99 3.86 0.50
N ASN A 181 -10.63 5.11 0.75
CA ASN A 181 -10.03 5.57 2.01
C ASN A 181 -10.97 5.31 3.19
N HIS A 182 -12.27 5.54 3.02
CA HIS A 182 -13.24 5.25 4.07
C HIS A 182 -13.34 3.74 4.38
N LEU A 183 -13.30 2.89 3.36
CA LEU A 183 -13.27 1.43 3.56
C LEU A 183 -11.99 0.97 4.27
N GLU A 184 -10.83 1.56 3.96
CA GLU A 184 -9.59 1.28 4.68
C GLU A 184 -9.63 1.77 6.13
N TYR A 185 -10.15 2.98 6.36
CA TYR A 185 -10.38 3.51 7.71
C TYR A 185 -11.23 2.53 8.55
N LEU A 186 -12.35 2.04 8.01
CA LEU A 186 -13.22 1.11 8.73
C LEU A 186 -12.56 -0.23 9.04
N LYS A 187 -11.65 -0.73 8.18
CA LYS A 187 -10.88 -1.93 8.50
C LYS A 187 -9.91 -1.68 9.66
N ALA A 188 -9.25 -0.51 9.67
CA ALA A 188 -8.36 -0.13 10.75
C ALA A 188 -9.14 0.03 12.07
N ASP A 189 -10.26 0.74 12.04
CA ASP A 189 -11.16 0.97 13.18
C ASP A 189 -11.76 -0.34 13.73
N GLN A 190 -12.12 -1.26 12.83
CA GLN A 190 -12.53 -2.61 13.22
C GLN A 190 -11.38 -3.42 13.86
N GLY A 191 -10.14 -3.26 13.38
CA GLY A 191 -8.95 -3.83 13.99
C GLY A 191 -8.76 -3.32 15.42
N ILE A 192 -8.87 -2.00 15.60
CA ILE A 192 -8.84 -1.32 16.91
C ILE A 192 -9.88 -1.89 17.87
N CYS A 193 -11.10 -2.11 17.40
CA CYS A 193 -12.16 -2.71 18.22
C CYS A 193 -11.79 -4.13 18.68
N LEU A 194 -11.24 -4.96 17.79
CA LEU A 194 -10.80 -6.32 18.12
C LEU A 194 -9.62 -6.35 19.09
N ASP A 195 -8.68 -5.42 18.91
CA ASP A 195 -7.53 -5.22 19.78
C ASP A 195 -7.97 -4.85 21.19
N THR A 196 -8.82 -3.83 21.30
CA THR A 196 -9.42 -3.38 22.55
C THR A 196 -10.10 -4.53 23.28
N MET A 197 -10.89 -5.33 22.56
CA MET A 197 -11.55 -6.51 23.14
C MET A 197 -10.57 -7.57 23.64
N SER A 198 -9.45 -7.78 22.95
CA SER A 198 -8.46 -8.78 23.33
C SER A 198 -7.83 -8.44 24.68
N SER A 199 -7.61 -7.15 24.95
CA SER A 199 -7.14 -6.65 26.26
C SER A 199 -8.13 -6.88 27.39
N PHE A 200 -9.44 -6.90 27.12
CA PHE A 200 -10.49 -7.14 28.11
C PHE A 200 -10.96 -8.60 28.19
N SER A 201 -10.38 -9.51 27.40
CA SER A 201 -10.84 -10.91 27.28
C SER A 201 -10.91 -11.68 28.62
N ASN A 202 -10.14 -11.25 29.63
CA ASN A 202 -10.15 -11.81 30.99
C ASN A 202 -11.33 -11.37 31.86
N LEU A 203 -12.08 -10.33 31.47
CA LEU A 203 -13.23 -9.77 32.22
C LEU A 203 -14.60 -10.24 31.70
N PHE A 204 -14.67 -10.82 30.50
CA PHE A 204 -15.92 -11.10 29.82
C PHE A 204 -16.28 -12.59 29.76
N GLY A 205 -17.59 -12.89 29.74
CA GLY A 205 -18.08 -14.23 29.48
C GLY A 205 -17.64 -14.75 28.11
N ILE A 206 -17.01 -15.93 28.09
CA ILE A 206 -16.39 -16.57 26.90
C ILE A 206 -17.34 -16.59 25.69
N THR A 207 -18.63 -16.85 25.90
CA THR A 207 -19.63 -16.98 24.84
C THR A 207 -19.94 -15.66 24.12
N TRP A 208 -20.10 -14.55 24.85
CA TRP A 208 -20.38 -13.25 24.24
C TRP A 208 -19.18 -12.75 23.43
N PHE A 209 -17.97 -12.89 23.98
CA PHE A 209 -16.72 -12.55 23.29
C PHE A 209 -16.58 -13.30 21.95
N VAL A 210 -16.84 -14.61 21.94
CA VAL A 210 -16.78 -15.43 20.71
C VAL A 210 -17.83 -14.96 19.69
N ALA A 211 -19.06 -14.68 20.12
CA ALA A 211 -20.13 -14.21 19.23
C ALA A 211 -19.79 -12.85 18.60
N LEU A 212 -19.25 -11.92 19.37
CA LEU A 212 -18.88 -10.60 18.88
C LEU A 212 -17.65 -10.67 17.95
N LYS A 213 -16.61 -11.45 18.31
CA LYS A 213 -15.44 -11.70 17.44
C LYS A 213 -15.86 -12.26 16.08
N ASN A 214 -16.80 -13.22 16.07
CA ASN A 214 -17.36 -13.77 14.83
C ASN A 214 -18.12 -12.72 14.02
N THR A 215 -18.87 -11.85 14.69
CA THR A 215 -19.61 -10.75 14.07
C THR A 215 -18.67 -9.73 13.41
N LEU A 216 -17.63 -9.28 14.11
CA LEU A 216 -16.61 -8.37 13.57
C LEU A 216 -15.82 -9.00 12.42
N SER A 217 -15.47 -10.29 12.54
CA SER A 217 -14.78 -11.02 11.47
C SER A 217 -15.64 -11.12 10.21
N LYS A 218 -16.95 -11.37 10.36
CA LYS A 218 -17.91 -11.39 9.24
C LYS A 218 -18.05 -10.00 8.61
N PHE A 219 -18.11 -8.94 9.41
CA PHE A 219 -18.13 -7.57 8.93
C PHE A 219 -16.86 -7.25 8.10
N SER A 220 -15.68 -7.62 8.61
CA SER A 220 -14.41 -7.49 7.87
C SER A 220 -14.43 -8.17 6.50
N LEU A 221 -14.96 -9.40 6.47
CA LEU A 221 -15.09 -10.16 5.22
C LEU A 221 -16.01 -9.46 4.23
N LEU A 222 -17.16 -8.95 4.69
CA LEU A 222 -18.10 -8.22 3.86
C LEU A 222 -17.50 -6.90 3.32
N LEU A 223 -16.77 -6.16 4.16
CA LEU A 223 -16.04 -4.96 3.72
C LEU A 223 -15.01 -5.28 2.62
N LYS A 224 -14.21 -6.34 2.81
CA LYS A 224 -13.22 -6.79 1.81
C LYS A 224 -13.89 -7.19 0.49
N GLN A 225 -15.01 -7.91 0.56
CA GLN A 225 -15.78 -8.30 -0.62
C GLN A 225 -16.36 -7.09 -1.35
N TYR A 226 -16.94 -6.15 -0.60
CA TYR A 226 -17.49 -4.90 -1.14
C TYR A 226 -16.41 -4.06 -1.81
N GLN A 227 -15.28 -3.84 -1.14
CA GLN A 227 -14.15 -3.10 -1.72
C GLN A 227 -13.66 -3.71 -3.02
N ARG A 228 -13.46 -5.04 -3.07
CA ARG A 228 -13.08 -5.74 -4.30
C ARG A 228 -14.10 -5.57 -5.41
N ALA A 229 -15.39 -5.58 -5.09
CA ALA A 229 -16.46 -5.35 -6.06
C ALA A 229 -16.48 -3.89 -6.56
N PHE A 230 -16.28 -2.94 -5.65
CA PHE A 230 -16.19 -1.51 -5.97
C PHE A 230 -14.98 -1.21 -6.84
N GLN A 231 -13.78 -1.68 -6.48
CA GLN A 231 -12.55 -1.52 -7.26
C GLN A 231 -12.67 -2.12 -8.66
N ARG A 232 -13.30 -3.29 -8.82
CA ARG A 232 -13.55 -3.89 -10.14
C ARG A 232 -14.45 -3.01 -11.01
N ARG A 233 -15.54 -2.46 -10.43
CA ARG A 233 -16.43 -1.54 -11.14
C ARG A 233 -15.74 -0.22 -11.47
N LEU A 234 -14.96 0.33 -10.53
CA LEU A 234 -14.16 1.53 -10.73
C LEU A 234 -13.16 1.34 -11.87
N ALA A 235 -12.41 0.24 -11.89
CA ALA A 235 -11.48 -0.09 -12.96
C ALA A 235 -12.17 -0.17 -14.34
N SER A 236 -13.37 -0.76 -14.38
CA SER A 236 -14.20 -0.77 -15.59
C SER A 236 -14.60 0.65 -16.02
N CYS A 237 -15.04 1.50 -15.08
CA CYS A 237 -15.40 2.88 -15.39
C CYS A 237 -14.18 3.66 -15.91
N ILE A 238 -13.01 3.53 -15.28
CA ILE A 238 -11.77 4.17 -15.72
C ILE A 238 -11.40 3.75 -17.14
N LYS A 239 -11.54 2.46 -17.46
CA LYS A 239 -11.34 1.96 -18.82
C LYS A 239 -12.32 2.62 -19.80
N THR A 240 -13.61 2.65 -19.48
CA THR A 240 -14.63 3.28 -20.33
C THR A 240 -14.43 4.80 -20.45
N ILE A 241 -13.96 5.49 -19.41
CA ILE A 241 -13.60 6.92 -19.49
C ILE A 241 -12.52 7.10 -20.55
N ARG A 242 -11.45 6.31 -20.49
CA ARG A 242 -10.36 6.40 -21.48
C ARG A 242 -10.86 6.18 -22.90
N GLU A 243 -11.76 5.22 -23.11
CA GLU A 243 -12.26 4.80 -24.44
C GLU A 243 -13.41 5.67 -24.99
N LYS A 244 -14.31 6.15 -24.12
CA LYS A 244 -15.59 6.76 -24.50
C LYS A 244 -15.90 8.09 -23.81
N GLY A 245 -14.99 8.58 -22.97
CA GLY A 245 -15.14 9.84 -22.26
C GLY A 245 -16.35 9.88 -21.33
N GLU A 246 -17.35 10.70 -21.69
CA GLU A 246 -18.48 11.04 -20.82
C GLU A 246 -19.33 9.83 -20.39
N GLU A 247 -19.49 8.81 -21.25
CA GLU A 247 -20.20 7.57 -20.87
C GLU A 247 -19.54 6.91 -19.64
N GLY A 248 -18.21 6.90 -19.60
CA GLY A 248 -17.47 6.37 -18.46
C GLY A 248 -17.58 7.26 -17.21
N GLN A 249 -17.66 8.58 -17.39
CA GLN A 249 -17.85 9.52 -16.27
C GLN A 249 -19.23 9.32 -15.65
N GLU A 250 -20.28 9.14 -16.47
CA GLU A 250 -21.64 8.87 -15.96
C GLU A 250 -21.72 7.52 -15.25
N ASN A 251 -21.09 6.48 -15.80
CA ASN A 251 -20.97 5.19 -15.12
C ASN A 251 -20.30 5.32 -13.74
N LEU A 252 -19.28 6.18 -13.62
CA LEU A 252 -18.62 6.47 -12.34
C LEU A 252 -19.53 7.25 -11.39
N ARG A 253 -20.27 8.27 -11.88
CA ARG A 253 -21.28 8.98 -11.08
C ARG A 253 -22.33 8.03 -10.51
N ASP A 254 -22.82 7.10 -11.33
CA ASP A 254 -23.79 6.08 -10.92
C ASP A 254 -23.21 5.07 -9.94
N LEU A 255 -21.94 4.69 -10.08
CA LEU A 255 -21.26 3.85 -9.10
C LEU A 255 -21.19 4.54 -7.73
N LEU A 256 -20.79 5.81 -7.71
CA LEU A 256 -20.67 6.61 -6.48
C LEU A 256 -22.04 6.85 -5.83
N ARG A 257 -23.07 7.16 -6.63
CA ARG A 257 -24.45 7.31 -6.18
C ARG A 257 -25.01 6.02 -5.57
N ARG A 258 -24.74 4.88 -6.18
CA ARG A 258 -25.13 3.57 -5.62
C ARG A 258 -24.39 3.28 -4.32
N ASN A 259 -23.12 3.66 -4.19
CA ASN A 259 -22.38 3.52 -2.94
C ASN A 259 -23.05 4.30 -1.80
N THR A 260 -23.41 5.58 -2.02
CA THR A 260 -24.05 6.41 -0.99
C THR A 260 -25.44 5.92 -0.59
N GLN A 261 -26.18 5.29 -1.50
CA GLN A 261 -27.49 4.70 -1.23
C GLN A 261 -27.44 3.28 -0.65
N SER A 262 -26.27 2.65 -0.65
CA SER A 262 -26.13 1.27 -0.19
C SER A 262 -26.01 1.15 1.34
N PRO A 263 -26.18 -0.06 1.90
CA PRO A 263 -25.80 -0.34 3.29
C PRO A 263 -24.31 -0.11 3.59
N PHE A 264 -23.47 -0.05 2.56
CA PHE A 264 -22.03 0.27 2.67
C PHE A 264 -21.73 1.77 2.56
N SER A 265 -22.75 2.62 2.65
CA SER A 265 -22.54 4.06 2.72
C SER A 265 -21.71 4.42 3.97
N PRO A 266 -20.92 5.51 3.92
CA PRO A 266 -20.11 5.89 5.07
C PRO A 266 -20.92 6.12 6.36
N GLN A 267 -22.12 6.66 6.23
CA GLN A 267 -23.02 6.90 7.36
C GLN A 267 -23.45 5.59 8.02
N ASN A 268 -23.88 4.61 7.22
CA ASN A 268 -24.37 3.32 7.72
C ASN A 268 -23.25 2.50 8.37
N LEU A 269 -22.08 2.45 7.74
CA LEU A 269 -20.95 1.67 8.27
C LEU A 269 -20.39 2.27 9.56
N ASN A 270 -20.20 3.59 9.62
CA ASN A 270 -19.79 4.27 10.84
C ASN A 270 -20.80 4.07 11.98
N GLN A 271 -22.10 4.18 11.69
CA GLN A 271 -23.13 3.97 12.70
C GLN A 271 -23.12 2.53 13.23
N TRP A 272 -22.95 1.55 12.34
CA TRP A 272 -22.85 0.14 12.73
C TRP A 272 -21.68 -0.10 13.68
N LEU A 273 -20.50 0.43 13.36
CA LEU A 273 -19.30 0.24 14.18
C LEU A 273 -19.42 0.94 15.53
N ARG A 274 -19.94 2.17 15.57
CA ARG A 274 -20.25 2.90 16.82
C ARG A 274 -21.23 2.16 17.72
N ASN A 275 -22.27 1.55 17.13
CA ASN A 275 -23.23 0.75 17.90
C ASN A 275 -22.54 -0.47 18.52
N LYS A 276 -21.62 -1.11 17.80
CA LYS A 276 -20.86 -2.26 18.30
C LYS A 276 -19.91 -1.86 19.43
N GLU A 277 -19.18 -0.76 19.29
CA GLU A 277 -18.35 -0.25 20.39
C GLU A 277 -19.18 0.09 21.64
N ALA A 278 -20.37 0.67 21.47
CA ALA A 278 -21.26 0.99 22.58
C ALA A 278 -21.74 -0.28 23.31
N GLU A 279 -22.04 -1.35 22.56
CA GLU A 279 -22.35 -2.68 23.10
C GLU A 279 -21.17 -3.21 23.93
N VAL A 280 -19.93 -3.13 23.42
CA VAL A 280 -18.73 -3.53 24.17
C VAL A 280 -18.58 -2.74 25.46
N ARG A 281 -18.74 -1.41 25.41
CA ARG A 281 -18.61 -0.54 26.58
C ARG A 281 -19.71 -0.77 27.62
N ALA A 282 -20.91 -1.15 27.19
CA ALA A 282 -22.02 -1.43 28.10
C ALA A 282 -21.79 -2.73 28.88
N GLU A 283 -21.37 -3.79 28.18
CA GLU A 283 -21.03 -5.07 28.80
C GLU A 283 -19.81 -4.91 29.74
N ALA A 284 -18.84 -4.04 29.40
CA ALA A 284 -17.63 -3.83 30.22
C ALA A 284 -17.91 -3.24 31.62
N ARG A 285 -19.10 -2.67 31.84
CA ARG A 285 -19.49 -2.00 33.08
C ARG A 285 -20.27 -2.90 34.03
N HIS A 286 -20.63 -4.10 33.60
CA HIS A 286 -21.31 -5.12 34.39
C HIS A 286 -20.32 -6.17 34.89
#